data_AF-A0A523HQI7-F1
#
_entry.id   AF-A0A523HQI7-F1
#
_cell.length_a   1.000
_cell.length_b   1.000
_cell.length_c   1.000
_cell.angle_alpha   90.00
_cell.angle_beta   90.00
_cell.angle_gamma   90.00
#
_symmetry.space_group_name_H-M   'P 1'
#
loop_
_entity.id
_entity.type
_entity.pdbx_description
1 polymer ?
#
loop_
_entity_poly.entity_id
_entity_poly.type
_entity_poly.pdbx_seq_one_letter_code
_entity_poly.pdbx_strand_id
1 'polypeptide(L)'
;MAPPEDSVTQTSQPDPPITPEIFQHLVRLAALALDDDEAEYLRGQLNQQLRAIRELASVDLPEGLPITSHGVPYPSETRPDLRRDEVKPSDKADAILEQVPEVEERFIVVPDISSTDLE
;
A
#
# COMPACT_ATOMS: atom_id res chain seq x y z
N MET A 1 25.08 -31.63 18.66
CA MET A 1 25.98 -30.91 17.74
C MET A 1 25.23 -30.74 16.43
N ALA A 2 24.49 -29.64 16.32
CA ALA A 2 23.84 -29.19 15.08
C ALA A 2 24.68 -28.02 14.53
N PRO A 3 24.79 -27.85 13.20
CA PRO A 3 25.71 -26.88 12.61
C PRO A 3 25.21 -25.43 12.86
N PRO A 4 26.10 -24.43 12.90
CA PRO A 4 25.70 -23.03 12.97
C PRO A 4 25.07 -22.61 11.64
N GLU A 5 23.87 -22.05 11.69
CA GLU A 5 23.20 -21.46 10.52
C GLU A 5 23.93 -20.20 10.08
N ASP A 6 24.11 -20.10 8.77
CA ASP A 6 24.83 -19.03 8.07
C ASP A 6 24.37 -17.64 8.51
N SER A 7 25.32 -16.86 9.07
CA SER A 7 25.16 -15.42 9.20
C SER A 7 25.13 -14.80 7.79
N VAL A 8 23.92 -14.59 7.26
CA VAL A 8 23.69 -13.78 6.07
C VAL A 8 24.06 -12.34 6.44
N THR A 9 25.33 -12.00 6.25
CA THR A 9 25.81 -10.62 6.28
C THR A 9 25.23 -9.96 5.04
N GLN A 10 24.08 -9.31 5.18
CA GLN A 10 23.47 -8.53 4.11
C GLN A 10 24.33 -7.28 3.92
N THR A 11 25.23 -7.34 2.96
CA THR A 11 26.00 -6.20 2.48
C THR A 11 25.03 -5.19 1.87
N SER A 12 24.73 -4.12 2.60
CA SER A 12 23.93 -2.99 2.14
C SER A 12 24.63 -2.26 0.99
N GLN A 13 24.48 -2.76 -0.24
CA GLN A 13 24.67 -1.94 -1.42
C GLN A 13 23.60 -0.85 -1.41
N PRO A 14 23.94 0.42 -1.71
CA PRO A 14 22.93 1.46 -1.80
C PRO A 14 21.97 1.13 -2.94
N ASP A 15 20.68 1.01 -2.64
CA ASP A 15 19.66 0.76 -3.65
C ASP A 15 19.76 1.82 -4.76
N PRO A 16 19.68 1.39 -6.03
CA PRO A 16 19.73 2.32 -7.15
C PRO A 16 18.61 3.36 -7.03
N PRO A 17 18.82 4.58 -7.54
CA PRO A 17 17.74 5.56 -7.62
C PRO A 17 16.59 5.00 -8.47
N ILE A 18 15.37 5.46 -8.18
CA ILE A 18 14.19 5.11 -8.96
C ILE A 18 14.38 5.63 -10.39
N THR A 19 14.41 4.71 -11.34
CA THR A 19 14.47 4.99 -12.77
C THR A 19 13.09 5.43 -13.29
N PRO A 20 13.02 6.10 -14.46
CA PRO A 20 11.74 6.46 -15.07
C PRO A 20 10.80 5.26 -15.26
N GLU A 21 11.32 4.10 -15.62
CA GLU A 21 10.53 2.88 -15.86
C GLU A 21 9.89 2.36 -14.57
N ILE A 22 10.67 2.33 -13.47
CA ILE A 22 10.17 1.94 -12.14
C ILE A 22 9.14 2.97 -11.66
N PHE A 23 9.43 4.26 -11.82
CA PHE A 23 8.51 5.32 -11.43
C PHE A 23 7.19 5.20 -12.18
N GLN A 24 7.22 4.99 -13.49
CA GLN A 24 6.03 4.81 -14.30
C GLN A 24 5.24 3.56 -13.88
N HIS A 25 5.91 2.49 -13.46
CA HIS A 25 5.23 1.32 -12.90
C HIS A 25 4.50 1.66 -11.58
N LEU A 26 5.14 2.40 -10.67
CA LEU A 26 4.52 2.86 -9.42
C LEU A 26 3.32 3.78 -9.69
N VAL A 27 3.42 4.70 -10.66
CA VAL A 27 2.34 5.58 -11.09
C VAL A 27 1.14 4.78 -11.59
N ARG A 28 1.37 3.73 -12.39
CA ARG A 28 0.31 2.82 -12.84
C ARG A 28 -0.36 2.09 -11.68
N LEU A 29 0.42 1.56 -10.73
CA LEU A 29 -0.12 0.87 -9.55
C LEU A 29 -0.96 1.82 -8.67
N ALA A 30 -0.55 3.08 -8.57
CA ALA A 30 -1.27 4.11 -7.83
C ALA A 30 -2.47 4.69 -8.59
N ALA A 31 -2.73 4.26 -9.83
CA ALA A 31 -3.76 4.79 -10.71
C ALA A 31 -3.71 6.32 -10.87
N LEU A 32 -2.49 6.87 -10.98
CA LEU A 32 -2.27 8.30 -11.20
C LEU A 32 -2.06 8.59 -12.69
N ALA A 33 -2.74 9.63 -13.19
CA ALA A 33 -2.47 10.22 -14.50
C ALA A 33 -1.58 11.44 -14.28
N LEU A 34 -0.36 11.40 -14.82
CA LEU A 34 0.64 12.47 -14.72
C LEU A 34 1.14 12.81 -16.12
N ASP A 35 1.43 14.09 -16.35
CA ASP A 35 2.21 14.49 -17.52
C ASP A 35 3.72 14.25 -17.31
N ASP A 36 4.52 14.46 -18.36
CA ASP A 36 5.95 14.19 -18.35
C ASP A 36 6.72 15.10 -17.36
N ASP A 37 6.30 16.35 -17.21
CA ASP A 37 6.93 17.33 -16.33
C ASP A 37 6.63 17.01 -14.85
N GLU A 38 5.37 16.68 -14.55
CA GLU A 38 4.92 16.21 -13.24
C GLU A 38 5.62 14.90 -12.85
N ALA A 39 5.73 13.96 -13.79
CA ALA A 39 6.37 12.68 -13.55
C ALA A 39 7.86 12.84 -13.21
N GLU A 40 8.59 13.66 -13.96
CA GLU A 40 10.02 13.90 -13.71
C GLU A 40 10.22 14.64 -12.38
N TYR A 41 9.39 15.64 -12.08
CA TYR A 41 9.42 16.34 -10.82
C TYR A 41 9.19 15.39 -9.63
N LEU A 42 8.11 14.61 -9.66
CA LEU A 42 7.74 13.70 -8.57
C LEU A 42 8.75 12.56 -8.40
N ARG A 43 9.32 12.04 -9.50
CA ARG A 43 10.41 11.06 -9.44
C ARG A 43 11.64 11.63 -8.73
N GLY A 44 11.98 12.89 -9.00
CA GLY A 44 13.04 13.60 -8.29
C GLY A 44 12.76 13.73 -6.79
N GLN A 45 11.54 14.16 -6.43
CA GLN A 45 11.11 14.29 -5.03
C GLN A 45 11.12 12.94 -4.30
N LEU A 46 10.65 11.87 -4.93
CA LEU A 46 10.62 10.54 -4.33
C LEU A 46 12.03 10.00 -4.07
N ASN A 47 12.95 10.21 -5.01
CA ASN A 47 14.36 9.89 -4.81
C ASN A 47 15.00 10.69 -3.65
N GLN A 48 14.57 11.94 -3.44
CA GLN A 48 15.02 12.73 -2.29
C GLN A 48 14.47 12.17 -0.97
N GLN A 49 13.18 11.81 -0.92
CA GLN A 49 12.56 11.21 0.27
C GLN A 49 13.19 9.86 0.63
N LEU A 50 13.54 9.04 -0.36
CA LEU A 50 14.24 7.78 -0.14
C LEU A 50 15.59 7.96 0.56
N ARG A 51 16.28 9.09 0.38
CA ARG A 51 17.53 9.36 1.11
C ARG A 51 17.29 9.45 2.62
N ALA A 52 16.24 10.15 3.04
CA ALA A 52 15.88 10.24 4.46
C ALA A 52 15.47 8.87 5.04
N ILE A 53 14.76 8.05 4.26
CA ILE A 53 14.39 6.69 4.68
C ILE A 53 15.63 5.80 4.84
N ARG A 54 16.64 5.95 3.96
CA ARG A 54 17.90 5.20 4.05
C ARG A 54 18.70 5.53 5.31
N GLU A 55 18.60 6.76 5.81
CA GLU A 55 19.21 7.11 7.09
C GLU A 55 18.60 6.28 8.23
N LEU A 56 17.28 6.02 8.21
CA LEU A 56 16.63 5.14 9.20
C LEU A 56 17.09 3.69 9.11
N ALA A 57 17.45 3.20 7.91
CA ALA A 57 17.96 1.84 7.72
C ALA A 57 19.36 1.63 8.33
N SER A 58 20.08 2.71 8.64
CA SER A 58 21.39 2.63 9.32
C SER A 58 21.29 2.39 10.83
N VAL A 59 20.08 2.40 11.39
CA VAL A 59 19.85 2.16 12.81
C VAL A 59 19.93 0.67 13.10
N ASP A 60 20.90 0.28 13.94
CA ASP A 60 21.04 -1.11 14.40
C ASP A 60 19.80 -1.55 15.20
N LEU A 61 19.18 -2.65 14.76
CA LEU A 61 18.03 -3.24 15.44
C LEU A 61 18.49 -4.45 16.28
N PRO A 62 18.00 -4.59 17.52
CA PRO A 62 18.20 -5.81 18.29
C PRO A 62 17.70 -7.04 17.54
N GLU A 63 18.45 -8.15 17.62
CA GLU A 63 18.02 -9.42 17.06
C GLU A 63 16.68 -9.86 17.68
N GLY A 64 15.74 -10.27 16.83
CA GLY A 64 14.41 -10.70 17.27
C GLY A 64 13.47 -9.58 17.71
N LEU A 65 13.80 -8.30 17.46
CA LEU A 65 12.88 -7.19 17.70
C LEU A 65 11.58 -7.40 16.89
N PRO A 66 10.41 -7.55 17.54
CA PRO A 66 9.16 -7.73 16.82
C PRO A 66 8.72 -6.43 16.14
N ILE A 67 8.05 -6.55 15.00
CA ILE A 67 7.44 -5.40 14.34
C ILE A 67 6.36 -4.77 15.24
N THR A 68 6.30 -3.45 15.26
CA THR A 68 5.21 -2.72 15.92
C THR A 68 4.07 -2.53 14.92
N SER A 69 3.07 -3.41 14.94
CA SER A 69 1.91 -3.35 14.03
C SER A 69 0.83 -2.36 14.49
N HIS A 70 0.70 -2.15 15.80
CA HIS A 70 -0.27 -1.25 16.41
C HIS A 70 0.44 -0.40 17.47
N GLY A 71 0.07 0.88 17.59
CA GLY A 71 0.64 1.79 18.60
C GLY A 71 0.16 1.50 20.04
N VAL A 72 -0.84 0.63 20.20
CA VAL A 72 -1.41 0.26 21.50
C VAL A 72 -1.51 -1.28 21.54
N PRO A 73 -1.18 -1.93 22.67
CA PRO A 73 -1.36 -3.37 22.79
C PRO A 73 -2.81 -3.78 22.51
N TYR A 74 -2.98 -4.81 21.67
CA TYR A 74 -4.27 -5.44 21.38
C TYR A 74 -4.29 -6.92 21.84
N PRO A 75 -4.07 -7.20 23.14
CA PRO A 75 -4.01 -8.55 23.66
C PRO A 75 -5.41 -9.16 23.82
N SER A 76 -5.48 -10.48 24.02
CA SER A 76 -6.76 -11.21 24.10
C SER A 76 -7.64 -10.78 25.28
N GLU A 77 -7.05 -10.21 26.32
CA GLU A 77 -7.70 -9.76 27.55
C GLU A 77 -8.41 -8.41 27.40
N THR A 78 -7.95 -7.57 26.46
CA THR A 78 -8.50 -6.20 26.28
C THR A 78 -9.08 -5.97 24.88
N ARG A 79 -8.93 -6.93 23.97
CA ARG A 79 -9.57 -6.83 22.65
C ARG A 79 -11.10 -6.83 22.81
N PRO A 80 -11.82 -6.00 22.03
CA PRO A 80 -13.26 -6.12 21.88
C PRO A 80 -13.70 -7.50 21.42
N ASP A 81 -14.93 -7.86 21.77
CA ASP A 81 -15.58 -9.06 21.23
C ASP A 81 -15.68 -9.01 19.71
N LEU A 82 -15.64 -10.18 19.08
CA LEU A 82 -15.90 -10.29 17.65
C LEU A 82 -17.30 -9.78 17.33
N ARG A 83 -17.42 -9.09 16.19
CA ARG A 83 -18.74 -8.71 15.66
C ARG A 83 -19.59 -9.97 15.49
N ARG A 84 -20.76 -9.99 16.14
CA ARG A 84 -21.72 -11.10 16.02
C ARG A 84 -22.29 -11.18 14.61
N ASP A 85 -22.64 -12.40 14.20
CA ASP A 85 -23.28 -12.68 12.92
C ASP A 85 -24.79 -12.38 12.95
N GLU A 86 -25.11 -11.09 13.04
CA GLU A 86 -26.47 -10.58 13.06
C GLU A 86 -26.72 -9.77 11.79
N VAL A 87 -27.78 -10.11 11.05
CA VAL A 87 -28.20 -9.37 9.86
C VAL A 87 -28.69 -7.98 10.29
N LYS A 88 -28.11 -6.92 9.70
CA LYS A 88 -28.52 -5.53 9.92
C LYS A 88 -28.89 -4.91 8.57
N PRO A 89 -30.18 -4.61 8.32
CA PRO A 89 -30.57 -3.92 7.09
C PRO A 89 -29.95 -2.51 7.04
N SER A 90 -29.52 -2.09 5.86
CA SER A 90 -29.00 -0.74 5.61
C SER A 90 -30.05 0.08 4.86
N ASP A 91 -30.34 1.28 5.34
CA ASP A 91 -31.24 2.27 4.74
C ASP A 91 -30.48 3.32 3.91
N LYS A 92 -29.15 3.17 3.78
CA LYS A 92 -28.27 4.17 3.17
C LYS A 92 -28.20 4.11 1.64
N ALA A 93 -28.90 3.19 0.99
CA ALA A 93 -28.78 2.98 -0.45
C ALA A 93 -29.08 4.25 -1.24
N ASP A 94 -30.18 4.94 -0.91
CA ASP A 94 -30.56 6.18 -1.60
C ASP A 94 -29.56 7.31 -1.33
N ALA A 95 -29.15 7.48 -0.07
CA ALA A 95 -28.16 8.49 0.32
C ALA A 95 -26.76 8.26 -0.30
N ILE A 96 -26.40 7.01 -0.62
CA ILE A 96 -25.19 6.69 -1.36
C ILE A 96 -25.35 7.11 -2.82
N LEU A 97 -26.45 6.73 -3.47
CA LEU A 97 -26.70 7.03 -4.89
C LEU A 97 -26.80 8.54 -5.16
N GLU A 98 -27.30 9.33 -4.21
CA GLU A 98 -27.33 10.80 -4.30
C GLU A 98 -25.92 11.44 -4.40
N GLN A 99 -24.87 10.74 -3.97
CA GLN A 99 -23.48 11.23 -4.05
C GLN A 99 -22.76 10.78 -5.33
N VAL A 100 -23.40 9.93 -6.13
CA VAL A 100 -22.77 9.33 -7.30
C VAL A 100 -22.98 10.25 -8.51
N PRO A 101 -21.91 10.54 -9.29
CA PRO A 101 -22.02 11.41 -10.46
C PRO A 101 -22.99 10.91 -11.55
N GLU A 102 -23.05 9.60 -11.77
CA GLU A 102 -23.86 8.98 -12.81
C GLU A 102 -24.50 7.69 -12.30
N VAL A 103 -25.82 7.62 -12.40
CA VAL A 103 -26.64 6.50 -11.89
C VAL A 103 -27.66 6.12 -12.96
N GLU A 104 -27.82 4.82 -13.19
CA GLU A 104 -28.85 4.25 -14.07
C GLU A 104 -29.56 3.10 -13.33
N GLU A 105 -30.89 3.15 -13.22
CA GLU A 105 -31.71 2.11 -12.57
C GLU A 105 -31.20 1.65 -11.17
N ARG A 106 -30.65 2.58 -10.39
CA ARG A 106 -30.02 2.36 -9.06
C ARG A 106 -28.65 1.65 -9.09
N PHE A 107 -28.00 1.61 -10.24
CA PHE A 107 -26.61 1.18 -10.40
C PHE A 107 -25.69 2.37 -10.61
N ILE A 108 -24.45 2.26 -10.14
CA ILE A 108 -23.39 3.22 -10.41
C ILE A 108 -22.86 2.93 -11.80
N VAL A 109 -22.93 3.92 -12.69
CA VAL A 109 -22.40 3.78 -14.06
C VAL A 109 -20.88 3.95 -14.03
N VAL A 110 -20.18 3.01 -14.67
CA VAL A 110 -18.73 3.06 -14.86
C VAL A 110 -18.41 2.76 -16.33
N PRO A 111 -17.29 3.28 -16.87
CA PRO A 111 -16.83 2.89 -18.21
C PRO A 111 -16.64 1.38 -18.32
N ASP A 112 -16.94 0.84 -19.50
CA ASP A 112 -16.75 -0.58 -19.77
C ASP A 112 -15.28 -0.98 -19.67
N ILE A 113 -15.03 -2.21 -19.22
CA ILE A 113 -13.68 -2.75 -19.10
C ILE A 113 -13.27 -3.37 -20.44
N SER A 114 -12.06 -3.07 -20.91
CA SER A 114 -11.48 -3.80 -22.05
C SER A 114 -11.16 -5.23 -21.61
N SER A 115 -12.02 -6.20 -21.93
CA SER A 115 -11.72 -7.62 -21.75
C SER A 115 -10.60 -8.01 -22.72
N THR A 116 -9.42 -8.35 -22.19
CA THR A 116 -8.46 -9.12 -22.97
C THR A 116 -8.89 -10.58 -22.86
N ASP A 117 -9.37 -11.17 -23.95
CA ASP A 117 -9.61 -12.62 -23.98
C ASP A 117 -8.28 -13.33 -23.70
N LEU A 118 -8.25 -14.15 -22.66
CA LEU A 118 -7.12 -15.03 -22.37
C LEU A 118 -7.17 -16.17 -23.40
N GLU A 119 -6.27 -16.14 -24.39
CA GLU A 119 -5.97 -17.32 -25.22
C GLU A 119 -5.13 -18.36 -24.47
#